data_AF-A0A0J7Y9G6-F1
#
_entry.id   AF-A0A0J7Y9G6-F1
#
_cell.length_a   1.000
_cell.length_b   1.000
_cell.length_c   1.000
_cell.angle_alpha   90.00
_cell.angle_beta   90.00
_cell.angle_gamma   90.00
#
_symmetry.space_group_name_H-M   'P 1'
#
loop_
_entity.id
_entity.type
_entity.pdbx_description
1 polymer ?
#
loop_
_entity_poly.entity_id
_entity_poly.type
_entity_poly.pdbx_seq_one_letter_code
_entity_poly.pdbx_strand_id
1 'polypeptide(L)'
;MEIPAACIIAVMKPCDGANPCSIIFDAGAGPLVDQLSDQYGFVKKAAVDGMAMVNAIELRIVEPVPPADGEAAPVMAEGKLFCARSRITGRREVIDDPAGIRAKLFVDLFGKPMTINVADTLDEMDGVDPAPVAIPSTTEGA
;
A
#
# COMPACT_ATOMS: atom_id res chain seq x y z
N MET A 1 20.72 -12.24 3.66
CA MET A 1 20.10 -13.41 3.04
C MET A 1 19.61 -12.98 1.66
N GLU A 2 19.95 -13.68 0.58
CA GLU A 2 19.40 -13.36 -0.74
C GLU A 2 18.04 -14.04 -0.89
N ILE A 3 16.96 -13.26 -0.92
CA ILE A 3 15.62 -13.76 -1.17
C ILE A 3 15.45 -13.83 -2.69
N PRO A 4 15.20 -15.02 -3.29
CA PRO A 4 14.95 -15.10 -4.72
C PRO A 4 13.76 -14.24 -5.10
N ALA A 5 13.88 -13.47 -6.20
CA ALA A 5 12.82 -12.55 -6.62
C ALA A 5 11.46 -13.26 -6.71
N ALA A 6 11.42 -14.45 -7.32
CA ALA A 6 10.20 -15.26 -7.48
C ALA A 6 9.49 -15.66 -6.17
N CYS A 7 10.18 -15.58 -5.03
CA CYS A 7 9.59 -15.86 -3.71
C CYS A 7 8.91 -14.64 -3.10
N ILE A 8 9.07 -13.44 -3.66
CA ILE A 8 8.57 -12.19 -3.09
C ILE A 8 7.06 -12.10 -3.30
N ILE A 9 6.33 -11.95 -2.19
CA ILE A 9 4.88 -11.76 -2.16
C ILE A 9 4.52 -10.29 -2.14
N ALA A 10 5.20 -9.52 -1.29
CA ALA A 10 5.01 -8.09 -1.18
C ALA A 10 6.27 -7.39 -0.67
N VAL A 11 6.39 -6.10 -0.96
CA VAL A 11 7.39 -5.21 -0.40
C VAL A 11 6.66 -4.06 0.26
N MET A 12 6.99 -3.75 1.50
CA MET A 12 6.33 -2.71 2.29
C MET A 12 7.36 -1.66 2.71
N LYS A 13 7.01 -0.40 2.54
CA LYS A 13 7.66 0.73 3.20
C LYS A 13 6.75 1.15 4.36
N PRO A 14 7.20 1.03 5.63
CA PRO A 14 6.36 1.34 6.78
C PRO A 14 5.99 2.83 6.82
N CYS A 15 4.86 3.13 7.47
CA CYS A 15 4.29 4.47 7.56
C CYS A 15 5.07 5.38 8.51
N ASP A 16 5.75 4.81 9.50
CA ASP A 16 6.44 5.57 10.56
C ASP A 16 7.75 6.23 10.11
N GLY A 17 8.27 5.88 8.93
CA GLY A 17 9.53 6.38 8.40
C GLY A 17 10.76 6.05 9.25
N ALA A 18 10.60 5.33 10.35
CA ALA A 18 11.65 4.98 11.31
C ALA A 18 12.06 3.51 11.17
N ASN A 19 11.08 2.65 10.87
CA ASN A 19 11.36 1.25 10.64
C ASN A 19 11.91 1.02 9.23
N PRO A 20 12.87 0.09 9.07
CA PRO A 20 13.34 -0.34 7.77
C PRO A 20 12.20 -0.89 6.92
N CYS A 21 12.35 -0.80 5.60
CA CYS A 21 11.42 -1.42 4.66
C CYS A 21 11.32 -2.92 4.94
N SER A 22 10.18 -3.54 4.69
CA SER A 22 9.98 -4.97 4.94
C SER A 22 9.66 -5.69 3.65
N ILE A 23 10.10 -6.94 3.54
CA ILE A 23 9.76 -7.83 2.44
C ILE A 23 9.01 -9.02 2.99
N ILE A 24 7.89 -9.34 2.34
CA ILE A 24 7.11 -10.53 2.61
C ILE A 24 7.41 -11.52 1.49
N PHE A 25 7.84 -12.72 1.85
CA PHE A 25 8.25 -13.74 0.88
C PHE A 25 7.90 -15.13 1.40
N ASP A 26 7.77 -16.09 0.49
CA ASP A 26 7.58 -17.50 0.82
C ASP A 26 8.55 -18.34 0.00
N ALA A 27 9.42 -19.07 0.70
CA ALA A 27 10.41 -19.98 0.12
C ALA A 27 10.01 -21.46 0.28
N GLY A 28 8.72 -21.75 0.49
CA GLY A 28 8.16 -23.09 0.63
C GLY A 28 7.88 -23.54 2.07
N ALA A 29 8.08 -22.65 3.06
CA ALA A 29 7.80 -22.90 4.47
C ALA A 29 6.66 -22.03 5.02
N GLY A 30 6.02 -21.25 4.14
CA GLY A 30 5.01 -20.26 4.48
C GLY A 30 5.57 -18.83 4.49
N PRO A 31 4.69 -17.83 4.58
CA PRO A 31 5.09 -16.43 4.46
C PRO A 31 5.93 -15.96 5.64
N LEU A 32 7.10 -15.40 5.32
CA LEU A 32 8.05 -14.80 6.26
C LEU A 32 8.19 -13.32 5.98
N VAL A 33 8.62 -12.57 7.01
CA VAL A 33 8.94 -11.15 6.92
C VAL A 33 10.43 -10.97 7.19
N ASP A 34 11.11 -10.23 6.31
CA ASP A 34 12.48 -9.77 6.54
C ASP A 34 12.55 -8.25 6.45
N GLN A 35 13.43 -7.64 7.25
CA GLN A 35 13.63 -6.19 7.28
C GLN A 35 14.82 -5.81 6.39
N LEU A 36 14.55 -4.92 5.45
CA LEU A 36 15.47 -4.36 4.48
C LEU A 36 15.99 -3.03 4.98
N SER A 37 17.31 -2.93 5.16
CA SER A 37 17.97 -1.77 5.75
C SER A 37 17.75 -0.44 5.03
N ASP A 38 17.46 -0.41 3.71
CA ASP A 38 16.74 0.70 3.02
C ASP A 38 16.55 0.48 1.50
N GLN A 39 16.14 -0.72 1.06
CA GLN A 39 16.24 -1.12 -0.35
C GLN A 39 14.90 -1.17 -1.11
N TYR A 40 13.85 -0.49 -0.65
CA TYR A 40 12.49 -0.64 -1.21
C TYR A 40 12.43 -0.57 -2.74
N GLY A 41 12.98 0.49 -3.34
CA GLY A 41 12.94 0.69 -4.80
C GLY A 41 13.75 -0.37 -5.56
N PHE A 42 14.88 -0.80 -5.01
CA PHE A 42 15.72 -1.85 -5.61
C PHE A 42 15.04 -3.22 -5.57
N VAL A 43 14.44 -3.58 -4.43
CA VAL A 43 13.73 -4.86 -4.26
C VAL A 43 12.46 -4.87 -5.10
N LYS A 44 11.71 -3.77 -5.14
CA LYS A 44 10.56 -3.60 -6.05
C LYS A 44 10.99 -3.85 -7.50
N LYS A 45 12.06 -3.19 -7.95
CA LYS A 45 12.57 -3.35 -9.31
C LYS A 45 13.00 -4.80 -9.58
N ALA A 46 13.72 -5.42 -8.64
CA ALA A 46 14.14 -6.82 -8.76
C ALA A 46 12.93 -7.78 -8.84
N ALA A 47 11.86 -7.53 -8.07
CA ALA A 47 10.63 -8.31 -8.15
C ALA A 47 9.92 -8.16 -9.51
N VAL A 48 9.91 -6.96 -10.07
CA VAL A 48 9.34 -6.70 -11.42
C VAL A 48 10.19 -7.36 -12.51
N ASP A 49 11.50 -7.09 -12.51
CA ASP A 49 12.44 -7.61 -13.51
C ASP A 49 12.51 -9.14 -13.47
N GLY A 50 12.41 -9.72 -12.27
CA GLY A 50 12.36 -11.16 -12.04
C GLY A 50 10.99 -11.79 -12.32
N MET A 51 10.00 -11.03 -12.79
CA MET A 51 8.63 -11.49 -13.03
C MET A 51 7.99 -12.18 -11.80
N ALA A 52 8.42 -11.80 -10.61
CA ALA A 52 7.97 -12.39 -9.36
C ALA A 52 6.51 -12.05 -9.06
N MET A 53 6.09 -10.85 -9.44
CA MET A 53 4.74 -10.35 -9.23
C MET A 53 4.09 -10.06 -10.58
N VAL A 54 3.14 -10.91 -10.97
CA VAL A 54 2.31 -10.69 -12.14
C VAL A 54 1.27 -9.63 -11.81
N ASN A 55 1.13 -8.61 -12.67
CA ASN A 55 0.19 -7.50 -12.49
C ASN A 55 0.38 -6.81 -11.12
N ALA A 56 1.61 -6.36 -10.85
CA ALA A 56 1.93 -5.74 -9.59
C ALA A 56 1.34 -4.32 -9.48
N ILE A 57 0.93 -3.94 -8.28
CA ILE A 57 0.38 -2.63 -7.94
C ILE A 57 1.16 -2.04 -6.76
N GLU A 58 1.32 -0.72 -6.77
CA GLU A 58 1.81 0.03 -5.61
C GLU A 58 0.64 0.79 -4.99
N LEU A 59 0.48 0.65 -3.67
CA LEU A 59 -0.60 1.21 -2.87
C LEU A 59 0.01 2.16 -1.85
N ARG A 60 -0.64 3.31 -1.63
CA ARG A 60 -0.32 4.21 -0.52
C ARG A 60 -1.12 3.79 0.70
N ILE A 61 -0.44 3.18 1.67
CA ILE A 61 -1.07 2.69 2.89
C ILE A 61 -1.13 3.81 3.93
N VAL A 62 -2.19 3.84 4.74
CA VAL A 62 -2.38 4.83 5.81
C VAL A 62 -2.53 4.11 7.15
N GLU A 63 -1.62 4.37 8.09
CA GLU A 63 -1.66 3.74 9.41
C GLU A 63 -1.46 4.76 10.54
N PRO A 64 -2.10 4.53 11.71
CA PRO A 64 -1.84 5.34 12.89
C PRO A 64 -0.45 4.99 13.45
N VAL A 65 0.43 5.98 13.49
CA VAL A 65 1.78 5.87 14.03
C VAL A 65 1.85 6.63 15.37
N PRO A 66 2.52 6.07 16.39
CA PRO A 66 2.74 6.79 17.64
C PRO A 66 3.56 8.07 17.39
N PRO A 67 3.20 9.20 18.01
CA PRO A 67 3.95 10.44 17.84
C PRO A 67 5.37 10.31 18.42
N ALA A 68 6.33 10.99 17.79
CA ALA A 68 7.74 10.88 18.13
C ALA A 68 8.09 11.38 19.55
N ASP A 69 7.23 12.17 20.20
CA ASP A 69 7.56 12.88 21.44
C ASP A 69 6.40 12.96 22.46
N GLY A 70 5.78 11.82 22.82
CA GLY A 70 4.91 11.74 24.00
C GLY A 70 3.59 12.55 23.95
N GLU A 71 3.16 13.01 22.78
CA GLU A 71 1.83 13.60 22.57
C GLU A 71 0.70 12.57 22.60
N ALA A 72 -0.53 13.03 22.87
CA ALA A 72 -1.64 12.20 23.33
C ALA A 72 -2.48 11.51 22.23
N ALA A 73 -2.21 11.73 20.94
CA ALA A 73 -2.97 11.10 19.86
C ALA A 73 -2.06 10.56 18.74
N PRO A 74 -2.35 9.36 18.20
CA PRO A 74 -1.62 8.81 17.06
C PRO A 74 -1.79 9.71 15.82
N VAL A 75 -0.71 9.89 15.08
CA VAL A 75 -0.72 10.62 13.81
C VAL A 75 -0.88 9.61 12.69
N MET A 76 -1.75 9.92 11.72
CA MET A 76 -1.90 9.08 10.53
C MET A 76 -0.73 9.36 9.59
N ALA A 77 0.01 8.32 9.23
CA ALA A 77 1.16 8.44 8.35
C ALA A 77 0.99 7.54 7.12
N GLU A 78 1.63 7.94 6.02
CA GLU A 78 1.58 7.23 4.76
C GLU A 78 2.81 6.33 4.57
N GLY A 79 2.56 5.06 4.23
CA GLY A 79 3.56 4.11 3.79
C GLY A 79 3.31 3.67 2.35
N LYS A 80 4.04 2.65 1.90
CA LYS A 80 3.82 2.03 0.59
C LYS A 80 3.75 0.53 0.68
N LEU A 81 2.86 -0.08 -0.09
CA LEU A 81 2.79 -1.52 -0.27
C LEU A 81 2.85 -1.84 -1.75
N PHE A 82 3.81 -2.67 -2.14
CA PHE A 82 3.94 -3.22 -3.48
C PHE A 82 3.62 -4.71 -3.44
N CYS A 83 2.58 -5.13 -4.13
CA CYS A 83 2.16 -6.53 -4.18
C CYS A 83 1.47 -6.88 -5.50
N ALA A 84 1.22 -8.16 -5.75
CA ALA A 84 0.42 -8.57 -6.90
C ALA A 84 -1.07 -8.23 -6.68
N ARG A 85 -1.76 -7.75 -7.72
CA ARG A 85 -3.20 -7.44 -7.67
C ARG A 85 -4.06 -8.62 -7.22
N SER A 86 -3.64 -9.83 -7.57
CA SER A 86 -4.31 -11.08 -7.19
C SER A 86 -4.32 -11.33 -5.68
N ARG A 87 -3.50 -10.63 -4.90
CA ARG A 87 -3.54 -10.67 -3.43
C ARG A 87 -4.67 -9.84 -2.84
N ILE A 88 -5.28 -8.94 -3.61
CA ILE A 88 -6.43 -8.13 -3.15
C ILE A 88 -7.70 -8.98 -3.30
N THR A 89 -8.18 -9.51 -2.17
CA THR A 89 -9.36 -10.38 -2.07
C THR A 89 -10.68 -9.62 -1.95
N GLY A 90 -10.62 -8.33 -1.59
CA GLY A 90 -11.79 -7.49 -1.46
C GLY A 90 -11.42 -6.02 -1.33
N ARG A 91 -12.40 -5.15 -1.56
CA ARG A 91 -12.24 -3.69 -1.49
C ARG A 91 -13.51 -3.03 -1.00
N ARG A 92 -13.38 -1.95 -0.22
CA ARG A 92 -14.47 -1.13 0.28
C ARG A 92 -14.07 0.34 0.29
N GLU A 93 -14.83 1.19 -0.38
CA GLU A 93 -14.60 2.63 -0.33
C GLU A 93 -14.99 3.23 1.02
N VAL A 94 -14.29 4.31 1.37
CA VAL A 94 -14.59 5.14 2.53
C VAL A 94 -14.82 6.55 2.02
N ILE A 95 -15.96 7.11 2.39
CA ILE A 95 -16.37 8.46 1.99
C ILE A 95 -16.06 9.40 3.16
N ASP A 96 -15.47 10.56 2.85
CA ASP A 96 -15.21 11.66 3.78
C ASP A 96 -14.41 11.27 5.04
N ASP A 97 -13.41 10.40 4.92
CA ASP A 97 -12.54 10.05 6.04
C ASP A 97 -11.56 11.19 6.36
N PRO A 98 -11.58 11.73 7.60
CA PRO A 98 -10.75 12.87 7.98
C PRO A 98 -9.25 12.53 8.06
N ALA A 99 -8.89 11.25 8.06
CA ALA A 99 -7.51 10.78 8.02
C ALA A 99 -7.00 10.52 6.59
N GLY A 100 -7.80 10.85 5.56
CA GLY A 100 -7.41 10.67 4.16
C GLY A 100 -7.52 9.24 3.64
N ILE A 101 -8.17 8.35 4.40
CA ILE A 101 -8.43 6.97 3.96
C ILE A 101 -9.53 7.00 2.89
N ARG A 102 -9.19 6.59 1.67
CA ARG A 102 -10.14 6.55 0.55
C ARG A 102 -10.71 5.16 0.32
N ALA A 103 -9.97 4.12 0.67
CA ALA A 103 -10.46 2.75 0.62
C ALA A 103 -9.84 1.84 1.68
N LYS A 104 -10.53 0.73 1.96
CA LYS A 104 -10.07 -0.41 2.76
C LYS A 104 -9.95 -1.61 1.85
N LEU A 105 -8.75 -2.17 1.77
CA LEU A 105 -8.45 -3.35 0.98
C LEU A 105 -8.30 -4.56 1.89
N PHE A 106 -8.78 -5.71 1.43
CA PHE A 106 -8.55 -6.99 2.07
C PHE A 106 -7.45 -7.71 1.31
N VAL A 107 -6.22 -7.65 1.79
CA VAL A 107 -5.03 -8.18 1.09
C VAL A 107 -4.54 -9.45 1.78
N ASP A 108 -4.42 -10.54 1.02
CA ASP A 108 -3.86 -11.80 1.50
C ASP A 108 -2.33 -11.78 1.39
N LEU A 109 -1.66 -11.49 2.51
CA LEU A 109 -0.20 -11.47 2.61
C LEU A 109 0.38 -12.68 3.37
N PHE A 110 -0.42 -13.32 4.23
CA PHE A 110 0.03 -14.39 5.14
C PHE A 110 -0.85 -15.65 5.07
N GLY A 111 -1.50 -15.90 3.94
CA GLY A 111 -2.52 -16.95 3.81
C GLY A 111 -3.83 -16.60 4.53
N LYS A 112 -4.02 -15.32 4.85
CA LYS A 112 -5.23 -14.78 5.46
C LYS A 112 -5.44 -13.33 4.98
N PRO A 113 -6.70 -12.94 4.69
CA PRO A 113 -7.01 -11.55 4.36
C PRO A 113 -6.71 -10.62 5.55
N MET A 114 -5.93 -9.58 5.29
CA MET A 114 -5.68 -8.49 6.23
C MET A 114 -6.30 -7.20 5.71
N THR A 115 -6.82 -6.37 6.61
CA THR A 115 -7.38 -5.07 6.22
C THR A 115 -6.27 -4.03 6.16
N ILE A 116 -6.15 -3.35 5.03
CA ILE A 116 -5.17 -2.29 4.78
C ILE A 116 -5.94 -1.04 4.37
N ASN A 117 -5.74 0.06 5.11
CA ASN A 117 -6.29 1.35 4.71
C ASN A 117 -5.39 1.96 3.64
N VAL A 118 -5.98 2.51 2.59
CA VAL A 118 -5.23 3.14 1.50
C VAL A 118 -5.74 4.55 1.23
N ALA A 119 -4.80 5.42 0.84
CA ALA A 119 -5.08 6.80 0.41
C ALA A 119 -5.52 6.88 -1.06
N ASP A 120 -5.45 5.78 -1.80
CA ASP A 120 -5.87 5.68 -3.20
C ASP A 120 -7.37 5.35 -3.30
N THR A 121 -8.05 5.97 -4.27
CA THR A 121 -9.39 5.58 -4.72
C THR A 121 -9.34 4.32 -5.57
N LEU A 122 -10.48 3.66 -5.76
CA LEU A 122 -10.58 2.50 -6.64
C LEU A 122 -10.19 2.83 -8.08
N ASP A 123 -10.59 4.00 -8.57
CA ASP A 123 -10.27 4.48 -9.92
C ASP A 123 -8.76 4.70 -10.09
N GLU A 124 -8.11 5.36 -9.13
CA GLU A 124 -6.65 5.57 -9.12
C GLU A 124 -5.91 4.22 -9.12
N MET A 125 -6.41 3.22 -8.38
CA MET A 125 -5.85 1.86 -8.37
C MET A 125 -6.10 1.07 -9.65
N ASP A 126 -7.21 1.33 -10.33
CA ASP A 126 -7.58 0.76 -11.63
C ASP A 126 -6.89 1.47 -12.82
N GLY A 127 -6.07 2.49 -12.56
CA GLY A 127 -5.36 3.26 -13.58
C GLY A 127 -6.28 4.19 -14.36
N VAL A 128 -7.46 4.48 -13.81
CA VAL A 128 -8.42 5.44 -14.33
C VAL A 128 -8.07 6.79 -13.71
N ASP A 129 -7.69 7.76 -14.54
CA ASP A 129 -7.54 9.13 -14.06
C ASP A 129 -8.91 9.59 -13.50
N PRO A 130 -8.97 10.07 -12.25
CA PRO A 130 -10.22 10.59 -11.70
C PRO A 130 -10.68 11.72 -12.61
N ALA A 131 -11.91 11.61 -13.13
CA ALA A 131 -12.49 12.66 -13.95
C ALA A 131 -12.39 13.99 -13.18
N PRO A 132 -11.85 15.07 -13.80
CA PRO A 132 -11.71 16.34 -13.10
C PRO A 132 -13.08 16.75 -12.58
N VAL A 133 -13.15 16.97 -11.27
CA VAL A 133 -14.38 17.41 -10.59
C VAL A 133 -14.85 18.65 -11.32
N ALA A 134 -15.97 18.52 -12.05
CA ALA A 134 -16.58 19.62 -12.76
C ALA A 134 -17.04 20.63 -11.71
N ILE A 135 -16.23 21.66 -11.49
CA ILE A 135 -16.62 22.81 -10.68
C ILE A 135 -17.83 23.41 -11.39
N PRO A 136 -19.03 23.46 -10.79
CA PRO A 136 -20.17 24.09 -11.43
C PRO A 136 -19.80 25.54 -11.68
N SER A 137 -19.71 25.90 -12.96
CA SER A 137 -19.47 27.26 -13.40
C SER A 137 -20.70 28.05 -12.98
N THR A 138 -20.56 28.90 -11.97
CA THR A 138 -21.56 29.90 -11.60
C THR A 138 -21.73 30.82 -12.80
N THR A 139 -22.70 30.48 -13.65
CA THR A 139 -23.18 31.38 -14.69
C THR A 139 -24.22 32.26 -14.01
N GLU A 140 -23.75 33.30 -13.33
CA GLU A 140 -24.60 34.36 -12.83
C GLU A 140 -24.82 35.33 -14.00
N GLY A 141 -26.02 35.25 -14.59
CA GLY A 141 -26.45 36.11 -15.67
C GLY A 141 -27.97 36.21 -15.67
N ALA A 142 -28.49 37.27 -15.04
CA ALA A 142 -29.64 38.07 -15.46
C ALA A 142 -29.82 39.26 -14.51
#